data_AF-A0A952V5X8-F1
#
_entry.id   AF-A0A952V5X8-F1
#
_cell.length_a   1.000
_cell.length_b   1.000
_cell.length_c   1.000
_cell.angle_alpha   90.00
_cell.angle_beta   90.00
_cell.angle_gamma   90.00
#
_symmetry.space_group_name_H-M   'P 1'
#
loop_
_entity.id
_entity.type
_entity.pdbx_description
1 polymer ?
#
loop_
_entity_poly.entity_id
_entity_poly.type
_entity_poly.pdbx_seq_one_letter_code
_entity_poly.pdbx_strand_id
1 'polypeptide(L)'
;MKKLALALALATFAVTLPAAAGERTAVSAVPRLPAVKDATTPPPLMGVPGLKVTQKETPHSKYVELEARRAQGYCLVSRDVGFQLNDSTTSTEDNELWRFSEADGKATLERIRFEVAIEQAWVKSKASVELRALAKAHGVTVWGMRETNGDLIVLVKDATGGVEANEPPKKAEDVPLFRFASSSCTFAATRIQASIVAKGGAAQLTGELPAEGEGKSKIVPRFVVDVSTSKVSRDPEPVLSVRVRRMDPSS
;
A
#
# COMPACT_ATOMS: atom_id res chain seq x y z
N MET A 1 -6.57 -16.88 67.32
CA MET A 1 -5.62 -16.21 66.42
C MET A 1 -5.83 -16.73 64.99
N LYS A 2 -6.54 -15.99 64.13
CA LYS A 2 -6.65 -16.28 62.69
C LYS A 2 -6.34 -14.99 61.95
N LYS A 3 -5.23 -14.95 61.22
CA LYS A 3 -4.84 -13.84 60.35
C LYS A 3 -5.62 -13.99 59.04
N LEU A 4 -6.47 -13.01 58.71
CA LEU A 4 -7.03 -12.86 57.37
C LEU A 4 -5.98 -12.17 56.49
N ALA A 5 -5.49 -12.87 55.46
CA ALA A 5 -4.68 -12.26 54.42
C ALA A 5 -5.62 -11.66 53.37
N LEU A 6 -5.53 -10.34 53.19
CA LEU A 6 -6.25 -9.60 52.16
C LEU A 6 -5.44 -9.72 50.86
N ALA A 7 -5.91 -10.55 49.92
CA ALA A 7 -5.33 -10.65 48.58
C ALA A 7 -5.82 -9.45 47.75
N LEU A 8 -4.93 -8.49 47.53
CA LEU A 8 -5.15 -7.35 46.65
C LEU A 8 -4.97 -7.83 45.20
N ALA A 9 -6.08 -8.17 44.54
CA ALA A 9 -6.08 -8.43 43.11
C ALA A 9 -5.99 -7.08 42.36
N LEU A 10 -4.79 -6.70 41.94
CA LEU A 10 -4.60 -5.67 40.92
C LEU A 10 -5.16 -6.21 39.61
N ALA A 11 -6.39 -5.81 39.27
CA ALA A 11 -6.90 -5.96 37.93
C ALA A 11 -6.14 -4.99 37.00
N THR A 12 -5.19 -5.52 36.24
CA THR A 12 -4.62 -4.85 35.07
C THR A 12 -5.73 -4.71 34.03
N PHE A 13 -6.40 -3.56 34.02
CA PHE A 13 -7.20 -3.16 32.87
C PHE A 13 -6.25 -2.94 31.69
N ALA A 14 -6.16 -3.92 30.81
CA ALA A 14 -5.64 -3.71 29.47
C ALA A 14 -6.58 -2.70 28.79
N VAL A 15 -6.15 -1.44 28.70
CA VAL A 15 -6.87 -0.39 27.99
C VAL A 15 -6.73 -0.69 26.50
N THR A 16 -7.63 -1.53 25.97
CA THR A 16 -7.84 -1.63 24.53
C THR A 16 -8.48 -0.32 24.10
N LEU A 17 -7.67 0.61 23.62
CA LEU A 17 -8.19 1.82 22.98
C LEU A 17 -9.17 1.39 21.88
N PRO A 18 -10.41 1.91 21.87
CA PRO A 18 -11.38 1.58 20.85
C PRO A 18 -10.78 1.98 19.51
N ALA A 19 -10.76 1.04 18.57
CA ALA A 19 -10.33 1.37 17.23
C ALA A 19 -11.29 2.39 16.64
N ALA A 20 -10.72 3.46 16.08
CA ALA A 20 -11.49 4.37 15.25
C ALA A 20 -11.88 3.61 13.98
N ALA A 21 -13.15 3.19 13.89
CA ALA A 21 -13.71 2.71 12.64
C ALA A 21 -13.70 3.90 11.66
N GLY A 22 -13.00 3.76 10.54
CA GLY A 22 -13.08 4.74 9.46
C GLY A 22 -14.50 4.83 8.92
N GLU A 23 -14.83 5.99 8.35
CA GLU A 23 -16.12 6.23 7.73
C GLU A 23 -16.34 5.25 6.56
N ARG A 24 -17.50 4.61 6.55
CA ARG A 24 -17.91 3.74 5.44
C ARG A 24 -18.00 4.59 4.17
N THR A 25 -17.23 4.22 3.16
CA THR A 25 -17.14 4.98 1.90
C THR A 25 -17.72 4.14 0.77
N ALA A 26 -18.68 4.69 0.01
CA ALA A 26 -19.14 4.04 -1.22
C ALA A 26 -17.97 3.88 -2.19
N VAL A 27 -17.82 2.72 -2.82
CA VAL A 27 -16.69 2.45 -3.73
C VAL A 27 -16.62 3.47 -4.88
N SER A 28 -17.75 3.96 -5.38
CA SER A 28 -17.86 4.99 -6.42
C SER A 28 -17.31 6.34 -5.99
N ALA A 29 -17.34 6.62 -4.68
CA ALA A 29 -16.86 7.85 -4.10
C ALA A 29 -15.33 7.85 -3.93
N VAL A 30 -14.66 6.72 -4.18
CA VAL A 30 -13.20 6.61 -4.29
C VAL A 30 -12.78 7.11 -5.68
N PRO A 31 -11.83 8.06 -5.78
CA PRO A 31 -11.44 8.68 -7.03
C PRO A 31 -10.83 7.66 -7.98
N ARG A 32 -11.09 7.79 -9.28
CA ARG A 32 -10.59 6.87 -10.30
C ARG A 32 -9.40 7.48 -11.02
N LEU A 33 -8.33 6.73 -11.16
CA LEU A 33 -7.19 7.10 -12.00
C LEU A 33 -7.67 7.24 -13.45
N PRO A 34 -7.36 8.36 -14.14
CA PRO A 34 -7.83 8.56 -15.50
C PRO A 34 -7.19 7.53 -16.45
N ALA A 35 -7.97 7.12 -17.45
CA ALA A 35 -7.45 6.33 -18.55
C ALA A 35 -6.56 7.21 -19.43
N VAL A 36 -5.38 6.72 -19.78
CA VAL A 36 -4.43 7.43 -20.63
C VAL A 36 -3.98 6.47 -21.72
N LYS A 37 -3.85 6.99 -22.94
CA LYS A 37 -3.36 6.23 -24.08
C LYS A 37 -1.83 6.23 -24.05
N ASP A 38 -1.24 5.07 -24.25
CA ASP A 38 0.21 4.95 -24.39
C ASP A 38 0.66 5.55 -25.73
N ALA A 39 1.77 6.28 -25.70
CA ALA A 39 2.55 6.57 -26.87
C ALA A 39 3.15 5.28 -27.44
N THR A 40 3.21 5.18 -28.76
CA THR A 40 3.69 4.01 -29.50
C THR A 40 5.07 4.22 -30.12
N THR A 41 5.62 5.42 -30.02
CA THR A 41 6.94 5.77 -30.56
C THR A 41 7.75 6.52 -29.50
N PRO A 42 9.05 6.24 -29.38
CA PRO A 42 9.90 6.91 -28.41
C PRO A 42 10.07 8.39 -28.77
N PRO A 43 10.05 9.30 -27.78
CA PRO A 43 10.35 10.70 -28.00
C PRO A 43 11.84 10.89 -28.36
N PRO A 44 12.21 12.03 -28.99
CA PRO A 44 13.61 12.35 -29.26
C PRO A 44 14.48 12.48 -28.00
N LEU A 45 13.86 12.90 -26.89
CA LEU A 45 14.49 12.98 -25.58
C LEU A 45 13.98 11.84 -24.71
N MET A 46 14.88 10.91 -24.43
CA MET A 46 14.64 9.79 -23.53
C MET A 46 14.85 10.23 -22.07
N GLY A 47 14.21 9.52 -21.15
CA GLY A 47 14.28 9.77 -19.72
C GLY A 47 12.93 9.59 -19.05
N VAL A 48 12.96 9.12 -17.81
CA VAL A 48 11.78 8.98 -16.95
C VAL A 48 12.07 9.67 -15.63
N PRO A 49 11.28 10.70 -15.23
CA PRO A 49 11.47 11.36 -13.94
C PRO A 49 11.42 10.37 -12.79
N GLY A 50 12.37 10.48 -11.86
CA GLY A 50 12.41 9.62 -10.69
C GLY A 50 12.89 8.19 -10.97
N LEU A 51 13.31 7.86 -12.20
CA LEU A 51 13.88 6.56 -12.56
C LEU A 51 15.33 6.73 -13.01
N LYS A 52 16.19 5.86 -12.53
CA LYS A 52 17.56 5.68 -13.01
C LYS A 52 17.67 4.30 -13.65
N VAL A 53 18.24 4.27 -14.84
CA VAL A 53 18.49 3.05 -15.60
C VAL A 53 19.99 2.84 -15.64
N THR A 54 20.46 1.69 -15.18
CA THR A 54 21.89 1.36 -15.15
C THR A 54 22.10 0.03 -15.87
N GLN A 55 22.98 0.00 -16.86
CA GLN A 55 23.44 -1.27 -17.40
C GLN A 55 24.50 -1.86 -16.47
N LYS A 56 24.35 -3.14 -16.16
CA LYS A 56 25.33 -3.93 -15.41
C LYS A 56 25.88 -4.99 -16.33
N GLU A 57 27.21 -5.08 -16.37
CA GLU A 57 27.94 -6.10 -17.09
C GLU A 57 28.77 -6.89 -16.08
N THR A 58 28.58 -8.20 -16.09
CA THR A 58 29.42 -9.17 -15.40
C THR A 58 30.18 -9.97 -16.45
N PRO A 59 31.23 -10.74 -16.09
CA PRO A 59 31.90 -11.62 -17.04
C PRO A 59 30.99 -12.63 -17.76
N HIS A 60 29.78 -12.88 -17.23
CA HIS A 60 28.86 -13.91 -17.72
C HIS A 60 27.49 -13.38 -18.16
N SER A 61 27.18 -12.10 -17.92
CA SER A 61 25.84 -11.55 -18.21
C SER A 61 25.85 -10.04 -18.38
N LYS A 62 24.88 -9.54 -19.15
CA LYS A 62 24.51 -8.13 -19.19
C LYS A 62 23.04 -8.00 -18.80
N TYR A 63 22.73 -7.12 -17.87
CA TYR A 63 21.36 -6.86 -17.44
C TYR A 63 21.15 -5.38 -17.15
N VAL A 64 19.88 -4.97 -17.12
CA VAL A 64 19.48 -3.61 -16.76
C VAL A 64 18.98 -3.61 -15.33
N GLU A 65 19.45 -2.65 -14.55
CA GLU A 65 18.96 -2.35 -13.22
C GLU A 65 18.17 -1.04 -13.26
N LEU A 66 16.95 -1.10 -12.76
CA LEU A 66 16.05 0.04 -12.62
C LEU A 66 16.02 0.46 -11.15
N GLU A 67 16.22 1.75 -10.88
CA GLU A 67 16.26 2.30 -9.53
C GLU A 67 15.33 3.52 -9.44
N ALA A 68 14.33 3.45 -8.57
CA ALA A 68 13.40 4.53 -8.28
C ALA A 68 13.98 5.50 -7.24
N ARG A 69 13.76 6.80 -7.44
CA ARG A 69 14.13 7.85 -6.49
C ARG A 69 13.14 7.89 -5.32
N ARG A 70 13.20 6.89 -4.44
CA ARG A 70 12.29 6.75 -3.29
C ARG A 70 12.23 7.98 -2.38
N ALA A 71 13.35 8.69 -2.20
CA ALA A 71 13.39 9.93 -1.41
C ALA A 71 12.52 11.06 -1.99
N GLN A 72 12.16 10.97 -3.27
CA GLN A 72 11.23 11.88 -3.96
C GLN A 72 9.81 11.29 -4.09
N GLY A 73 9.54 10.16 -3.42
CA GLY A 73 8.26 9.47 -3.41
C GLY A 73 8.03 8.54 -4.60
N TYR A 74 9.07 8.18 -5.37
CA TYR A 74 8.94 7.28 -6.51
C TYR A 74 9.16 5.81 -6.14
N CYS A 75 8.35 4.92 -6.73
CA CYS A 75 8.39 3.46 -6.54
C CYS A 75 8.08 2.73 -7.83
N LEU A 76 8.86 1.68 -8.12
CA LEU A 76 8.54 0.73 -9.17
C LEU A 76 7.39 -0.15 -8.71
N VAL A 77 6.43 -0.40 -9.60
CA VAL A 77 5.28 -1.26 -9.33
C VAL A 77 5.51 -2.60 -10.02
N SER A 78 5.57 -3.65 -9.23
CA SER A 78 5.49 -5.02 -9.75
C SER A 78 4.09 -5.57 -9.56
N ARG A 79 3.63 -6.33 -10.55
CA ARG A 79 2.29 -6.94 -10.58
C ARG A 79 2.31 -8.43 -10.86
N ASP A 80 3.48 -9.02 -11.08
CA ASP A 80 3.67 -10.40 -11.56
C ASP A 80 3.18 -11.43 -10.54
N VAL A 81 3.76 -11.39 -9.33
CA VAL A 81 3.42 -12.31 -8.23
C VAL A 81 2.43 -11.69 -7.23
N GLY A 82 2.14 -10.40 -7.39
CA GLY A 82 1.32 -9.58 -6.51
C GLY A 82 1.59 -8.10 -6.77
N PHE A 83 0.77 -7.23 -6.22
CA PHE A 83 0.95 -5.78 -6.21
C PHE A 83 2.02 -5.38 -5.19
N GLN A 84 3.24 -5.14 -5.67
CA GLN A 84 4.39 -4.79 -4.84
C GLN A 84 4.99 -3.45 -5.26
N LEU A 85 5.54 -2.73 -4.27
CA LEU A 85 6.22 -1.46 -4.49
C LEU A 85 7.69 -1.59 -4.08
N ASN A 86 8.57 -1.45 -5.07
CA ASN A 86 10.01 -1.65 -4.94
C ASN A 86 10.77 -0.36 -5.27
N ASP A 87 11.92 -0.18 -4.64
CA ASP A 87 12.87 0.89 -4.97
C ASP A 87 13.85 0.49 -6.08
N SER A 88 14.07 -0.81 -6.30
CA SER A 88 14.82 -1.30 -7.46
C SER A 88 14.29 -2.62 -8.00
N THR A 89 14.62 -2.92 -9.25
CA THR A 89 14.33 -4.20 -9.91
C THR A 89 15.32 -4.44 -11.04
N THR A 90 15.58 -5.70 -11.37
CA THR A 90 16.25 -6.09 -12.62
C THR A 90 15.26 -6.57 -13.68
N SER A 91 13.97 -6.65 -13.34
CA SER A 91 12.91 -6.99 -14.29
C SER A 91 12.59 -5.77 -15.14
N THR A 92 12.68 -5.92 -16.46
CA THR A 92 12.18 -4.93 -17.41
C THR A 92 10.69 -5.09 -17.71
N GLU A 93 10.01 -6.03 -17.05
CA GLU A 93 8.56 -6.21 -17.17
C GLU A 93 7.79 -5.23 -16.27
N ASP A 94 8.43 -4.75 -15.20
CA ASP A 94 7.92 -3.73 -14.27
C ASP A 94 7.89 -2.34 -14.93
N ASN A 95 7.00 -2.15 -15.89
CA ASN A 95 6.91 -0.96 -16.76
C ASN A 95 6.04 0.16 -16.16
N GLU A 96 6.01 0.28 -14.83
CA GLU A 96 5.16 1.21 -14.11
C GLU A 96 5.92 1.81 -12.90
N LEU A 97 5.95 3.13 -12.83
CA LEU A 97 6.55 3.90 -11.75
C LEU A 97 5.48 4.79 -11.14
N TRP A 98 5.28 4.68 -9.83
CA TRP A 98 4.34 5.48 -9.07
C TRP A 98 5.08 6.54 -8.28
N ARG A 99 4.53 7.76 -8.24
CA ARG A 99 4.96 8.82 -7.34
C ARG A 99 3.83 9.18 -6.40
N PHE A 100 4.03 8.95 -5.11
CA PHE A 100 3.16 9.45 -4.08
C PHE A 100 3.67 10.81 -3.57
N SER A 101 2.77 11.76 -3.37
CA SER A 101 3.10 13.06 -2.79
C SER A 101 1.97 13.51 -1.88
N GLU A 102 2.31 13.97 -0.69
CA GLU A 102 1.38 14.45 0.32
C GLU A 102 1.84 15.83 0.80
N ALA A 103 0.95 16.81 0.70
CA ALA A 103 1.17 18.19 1.11
C ALA A 103 -0.17 18.83 1.51
N ASP A 104 -0.17 19.65 2.56
CA ASP A 104 -1.33 20.44 2.98
C ASP A 104 -2.62 19.62 3.20
N GLY A 105 -2.47 18.39 3.71
CA GLY A 105 -3.59 17.48 3.98
C GLY A 105 -4.24 16.90 2.71
N LYS A 106 -3.61 17.09 1.55
CA LYS A 106 -3.97 16.47 0.27
C LYS A 106 -2.89 15.46 -0.13
N ALA A 107 -3.31 14.43 -0.85
CA ALA A 107 -2.38 13.49 -1.44
C ALA A 107 -2.69 13.26 -2.92
N THR A 108 -1.64 13.10 -3.71
CA THR A 108 -1.73 12.79 -5.14
C THR A 108 -0.90 11.56 -5.44
N LEU A 109 -1.43 10.72 -6.32
CA LEU A 109 -0.66 9.64 -6.93
C LEU A 109 -0.49 9.95 -8.41
N GLU A 110 0.76 9.93 -8.86
CA GLU A 110 1.12 10.01 -10.27
C GLU A 110 1.59 8.62 -10.71
N ARG A 111 0.98 8.09 -11.78
CA ARG A 111 1.39 6.86 -12.45
C ARG A 111 2.11 7.23 -13.74
N ILE A 112 3.32 6.73 -13.89
CA ILE A 112 4.12 6.81 -15.11
C ILE A 112 4.27 5.40 -15.65
N ARG A 113 3.78 5.16 -16.86
CA ARG A 113 4.14 3.95 -17.60
C ARG A 113 5.32 4.28 -18.49
N PHE A 114 6.31 3.41 -18.50
CA PHE A 114 7.53 3.61 -19.26
C PHE A 114 7.88 2.37 -20.07
N GLU A 115 8.87 2.51 -20.94
CA GLU A 115 9.46 1.42 -21.69
C GLU A 115 10.97 1.59 -21.70
N VAL A 116 11.69 0.50 -21.54
CA VAL A 116 13.15 0.47 -21.61
C VAL A 116 13.56 0.18 -23.06
N ALA A 117 14.24 1.13 -23.69
CA ALA A 117 14.80 0.99 -25.03
C ALA A 117 16.28 1.40 -25.00
N ILE A 118 17.16 0.46 -25.37
CA ILE A 118 18.60 0.67 -25.55
C ILE A 118 19.22 1.45 -24.38
N GLU A 119 19.36 0.79 -23.23
CA GLU A 119 19.99 1.31 -21.99
C GLU A 119 19.33 2.56 -21.38
N GLN A 120 18.24 3.05 -21.97
CA GLN A 120 17.47 4.18 -21.50
C GLN A 120 16.00 3.80 -21.36
N ALA A 121 15.23 4.63 -20.67
CA ALA A 121 13.79 4.48 -20.57
C ALA A 121 13.09 5.72 -21.09
N TRP A 122 11.87 5.57 -21.57
CA TRP A 122 11.03 6.69 -22.00
C TRP A 122 9.60 6.53 -21.49
N VAL A 123 8.93 7.66 -21.29
CA VAL A 123 7.55 7.70 -20.78
C VAL A 123 6.57 7.35 -21.91
N LYS A 124 5.82 6.27 -21.74
CA LYS A 124 4.70 5.91 -22.63
C LYS A 124 3.45 6.71 -22.30
N SER A 125 3.14 6.84 -21.02
CA SER A 125 1.96 7.58 -20.56
C SER A 125 2.13 8.03 -19.12
N LYS A 126 1.38 9.07 -18.77
CA LYS A 126 1.37 9.67 -17.44
C LYS A 126 -0.07 9.98 -17.03
N ALA A 127 -0.46 9.54 -15.84
CA ALA A 127 -1.74 9.81 -15.23
C ALA A 127 -1.52 10.37 -13.82
N SER A 128 -2.42 11.22 -13.33
CA SER A 128 -2.42 11.67 -11.95
C SER A 128 -3.83 11.68 -11.40
N VAL A 129 -3.96 11.43 -10.10
CA VAL A 129 -5.23 11.45 -9.38
C VAL A 129 -5.02 12.04 -7.98
N GLU A 130 -5.92 12.93 -7.56
CA GLU A 130 -6.04 13.33 -6.16
C GLU A 130 -6.68 12.18 -5.39
N LEU A 131 -6.02 11.75 -4.31
CA LEU A 131 -6.45 10.62 -3.50
C LEU A 131 -7.48 11.07 -2.46
N ARG A 132 -8.40 10.17 -2.12
CA ARG A 132 -9.35 10.38 -1.03
C ARG A 132 -8.81 9.82 0.27
N ALA A 133 -8.88 10.60 1.34
CA ALA A 133 -8.66 10.07 2.68
C ALA A 133 -9.82 9.15 3.06
N LEU A 134 -9.53 7.89 3.34
CA LEU A 134 -10.50 6.86 3.74
C LEU A 134 -10.59 6.71 5.26
N ALA A 135 -9.48 6.93 5.96
CA ALA A 135 -9.42 6.92 7.42
C ALA A 135 -8.23 7.74 7.90
N LYS A 136 -8.34 8.30 9.11
CA LYS A 136 -7.26 8.99 9.82
C LYS A 136 -7.28 8.57 11.29
N ALA A 137 -6.21 7.97 11.78
CA ALA A 137 -6.07 7.61 13.20
C ALA A 137 -4.60 7.34 13.56
N HIS A 138 -4.23 7.62 14.81
CA HIS A 138 -2.87 7.40 15.33
C HIS A 138 -1.76 8.06 14.49
N GLY A 139 -2.04 9.20 13.86
CA GLY A 139 -1.11 9.88 12.94
C GLY A 139 -0.97 9.23 11.55
N VAL A 140 -1.71 8.15 11.28
CA VAL A 140 -1.76 7.47 9.99
C VAL A 140 -2.95 7.97 9.19
N THR A 141 -2.70 8.40 7.94
CA THR A 141 -3.76 8.64 6.96
C THR A 141 -3.76 7.52 5.93
N VAL A 142 -4.94 6.95 5.69
CA VAL A 142 -5.16 5.93 4.68
C VAL A 142 -5.78 6.58 3.46
N TRP A 143 -5.14 6.42 2.30
CA TRP A 143 -5.55 7.01 1.04
C TRP A 143 -6.11 5.94 0.10
N GLY A 144 -7.07 6.32 -0.74
CA GLY A 144 -7.71 5.40 -1.68
C GLY A 144 -7.84 5.95 -3.10
N MET A 145 -7.70 5.06 -4.07
CA MET A 145 -8.08 5.29 -5.47
C MET A 145 -8.65 4.01 -6.12
N ARG A 146 -9.24 4.16 -7.31
CA ARG A 146 -9.63 3.07 -8.20
C ARG A 146 -8.80 3.11 -9.47
N GLU A 147 -8.37 1.96 -9.94
CA GLU A 147 -7.76 1.83 -11.26
C GLU A 147 -8.83 1.81 -12.37
N THR A 148 -8.37 1.91 -13.62
CA THR A 148 -9.24 1.85 -14.80
C THR A 148 -9.91 0.49 -14.97
N ASN A 149 -9.29 -0.60 -14.51
CA ASN A 149 -9.89 -1.94 -14.51
C ASN A 149 -10.89 -2.17 -13.35
N GLY A 150 -11.03 -1.20 -12.44
CA GLY A 150 -11.93 -1.29 -11.28
C GLY A 150 -11.26 -1.80 -9.99
N ASP A 151 -9.96 -2.12 -10.02
CA ASP A 151 -9.22 -2.47 -8.81
C ASP A 151 -9.25 -1.32 -7.81
N LEU A 152 -9.45 -1.63 -6.54
CA LEU A 152 -9.32 -0.67 -5.45
C LEU A 152 -7.90 -0.72 -4.92
N ILE A 153 -7.24 0.43 -4.90
CA ILE A 153 -5.90 0.60 -4.35
C ILE A 153 -6.01 1.43 -3.08
N VAL A 154 -5.45 0.89 -2.00
CA VAL A 154 -5.32 1.58 -0.72
C VAL A 154 -3.85 1.79 -0.43
N LEU A 155 -3.47 3.00 -0.02
CA LEU A 155 -2.10 3.42 0.16
C LEU A 155 -1.91 4.08 1.52
N VAL A 156 -0.74 3.83 2.12
CA VAL A 156 -0.36 4.40 3.41
C VAL A 156 1.12 4.77 3.35
N LYS A 157 1.43 6.01 3.75
CA LYS A 157 2.81 6.48 3.91
C LYS A 157 3.49 5.72 5.06
N ASP A 158 4.78 5.42 4.91
CA ASP A 158 5.60 4.71 5.90
C ASP A 158 5.11 3.29 6.25
N ALA A 159 4.14 2.76 5.49
CA ALA A 159 3.80 1.34 5.54
C ALA A 159 4.94 0.53 4.90
N THR A 160 5.29 -0.57 5.56
CA THR A 160 6.44 -1.42 5.21
C THR A 160 6.04 -2.81 4.74
N GLY A 161 4.77 -3.17 4.82
CA GLY A 161 4.27 -4.51 4.51
C GLY A 161 2.76 -4.56 4.34
N GLY A 162 2.23 -5.70 3.90
CA GLY A 162 0.80 -5.87 3.74
C GLY A 162 0.39 -7.13 3.00
N VAL A 163 -0.90 -7.22 2.74
CA VAL A 163 -1.59 -8.38 2.18
C VAL A 163 -2.64 -7.87 1.21
N GLU A 164 -2.71 -8.46 0.03
CA GLU A 164 -3.76 -8.22 -0.94
C GLU A 164 -4.96 -9.14 -0.78
N ALA A 165 -6.11 -8.64 -1.22
CA ALA A 165 -7.28 -9.48 -1.40
C ALA A 165 -7.20 -10.15 -2.78
N ASN A 166 -7.15 -11.49 -2.80
CA ASN A 166 -7.33 -12.29 -4.01
C ASN A 166 -8.65 -13.08 -3.92
N GLU A 167 -9.01 -13.79 -5.01
CA GLU A 167 -10.14 -14.72 -4.96
C GLU A 167 -10.06 -15.60 -3.71
N PRO A 168 -11.21 -15.88 -3.05
CA PRO A 168 -11.24 -16.84 -1.96
C PRO A 168 -10.57 -18.14 -2.41
N PRO A 169 -9.76 -18.77 -1.54
CA PRO A 169 -9.09 -20.00 -1.88
C PRO A 169 -10.13 -21.03 -2.37
N LYS A 170 -9.85 -21.67 -3.52
CA LYS A 170 -10.81 -22.60 -4.13
C LYS A 170 -10.91 -23.89 -3.31
N LYS A 171 -9.89 -24.18 -2.50
CA LYS A 171 -9.85 -25.25 -1.50
C LYS A 171 -9.35 -24.73 -0.16
N ALA A 172 -9.78 -25.33 0.94
CA ALA A 172 -9.39 -24.93 2.30
C ALA A 172 -7.88 -25.04 2.58
N GLU A 173 -7.17 -25.82 1.78
CA GLU A 173 -5.72 -26.05 1.80
C GLU A 173 -4.94 -25.13 0.88
N ASP A 174 -5.62 -24.37 0.01
CA ASP A 174 -5.02 -23.22 -0.66
C ASP A 174 -4.92 -22.14 0.42
N VAL A 175 -3.73 -21.93 0.98
CA VAL A 175 -3.49 -20.82 1.91
C VAL A 175 -3.73 -19.54 1.13
N PRO A 176 -4.83 -18.77 1.37
CA PRO A 176 -4.89 -17.43 0.83
C PRO A 176 -3.84 -16.62 1.59
N LEU A 177 -3.50 -15.43 1.11
CA LEU A 177 -2.43 -14.55 1.59
C LEU A 177 -1.15 -14.71 0.75
N PHE A 178 -1.17 -14.18 -0.48
CA PHE A 178 0.04 -13.49 -0.94
C PHE A 178 0.26 -12.33 0.03
N ARG A 179 1.14 -12.56 1.01
CA ARG A 179 1.77 -11.48 1.76
C ARG A 179 2.78 -10.87 0.81
N PHE A 180 2.71 -9.58 0.54
CA PHE A 180 3.93 -8.95 0.04
C PHE A 180 4.88 -8.82 1.22
N ALA A 181 6.11 -9.33 1.06
CA ALA A 181 7.04 -9.53 2.16
C ALA A 181 7.57 -8.20 2.74
N SER A 182 7.60 -7.14 1.95
CA SER A 182 7.95 -5.80 2.39
C SER A 182 7.75 -4.80 1.25
N SER A 183 7.69 -3.50 1.57
CA SER A 183 7.98 -2.43 0.62
C SER A 183 9.25 -1.72 1.04
N SER A 184 10.16 -1.46 0.10
CA SER A 184 11.38 -0.66 0.32
C SER A 184 11.17 0.85 0.09
N CYS A 185 9.94 1.23 -0.21
CA CYS A 185 9.52 2.58 -0.51
C CYS A 185 9.13 3.41 0.72
N THR A 186 8.91 4.72 0.51
CA THR A 186 8.39 5.64 1.54
C THR A 186 6.88 5.49 1.77
N PHE A 187 6.23 4.58 1.07
CA PHE A 187 4.82 4.23 1.19
C PHE A 187 4.63 2.79 0.70
N ALA A 188 3.59 2.13 1.19
CA ALA A 188 3.12 0.87 0.63
C ALA A 188 1.67 1.03 0.16
N ALA A 189 1.26 0.16 -0.75
CA ALA A 189 -0.11 0.06 -1.19
C ALA A 189 -0.54 -1.40 -1.29
N THR A 190 -1.83 -1.62 -1.11
CA THR A 190 -2.48 -2.91 -1.28
C THR A 190 -3.65 -2.77 -2.23
N ARG A 191 -4.06 -3.89 -2.80
CA ARG A 191 -5.08 -4.00 -3.83
C ARG A 191 -6.21 -4.91 -3.37
N ILE A 192 -7.43 -4.50 -3.69
CA ILE A 192 -8.61 -5.37 -3.76
C ILE A 192 -9.02 -5.45 -5.22
N GLN A 193 -8.90 -6.65 -5.81
CA GLN A 193 -9.20 -6.86 -7.22
C GLN A 193 -10.67 -6.60 -7.53
N ALA A 194 -10.95 -6.00 -8.69
CA ALA A 194 -12.30 -5.65 -9.15
C ALA A 194 -13.29 -6.84 -9.07
N SER A 195 -12.81 -8.06 -9.38
CA SER A 195 -13.57 -9.31 -9.40
C SER A 195 -14.15 -9.73 -8.03
N ILE A 196 -13.60 -9.20 -6.93
CA ILE A 196 -13.99 -9.54 -5.55
C ILE A 196 -14.46 -8.34 -4.74
N VAL A 197 -14.39 -7.11 -5.26
CA VAL A 197 -14.93 -5.91 -4.58
C VAL A 197 -16.40 -6.10 -4.18
N ALA A 198 -17.22 -6.64 -5.08
CA ALA A 198 -18.63 -6.89 -4.79
C ALA A 198 -18.87 -8.16 -3.93
N LYS A 199 -17.85 -9.01 -3.77
CA LYS A 199 -17.92 -10.29 -3.04
C LYS A 199 -17.36 -10.19 -1.61
N GLY A 200 -16.83 -9.03 -1.23
CA GLY A 200 -16.31 -8.78 0.10
C GLY A 200 -14.82 -8.99 0.26
N GLY A 201 -14.02 -8.61 -0.74
CA GLY A 201 -12.56 -8.68 -0.65
C GLY A 201 -12.00 -7.87 0.53
N ALA A 202 -10.91 -8.38 1.13
CA ALA A 202 -10.24 -7.78 2.28
C ALA A 202 -8.73 -7.79 2.12
N ALA A 203 -8.09 -6.66 2.45
CA ALA A 203 -6.68 -6.41 2.30
C ALA A 203 -6.12 -5.76 3.59
N GLN A 204 -4.79 -5.78 3.74
CA GLN A 204 -4.14 -5.22 4.92
C GLN A 204 -2.86 -4.47 4.54
N LEU A 205 -2.54 -3.42 5.29
CA LEU A 205 -1.22 -2.78 5.30
C LEU A 205 -0.70 -2.71 6.73
N THR A 206 0.62 -2.73 6.88
CA THR A 206 1.29 -2.61 8.18
C THR A 206 2.49 -1.69 8.08
N GLY A 207 2.83 -1.03 9.18
CA GLY A 207 4.02 -0.21 9.28
C GLY A 207 4.36 0.11 10.74
N GLU A 208 5.32 1.01 10.91
CA GLU A 208 5.77 1.48 12.22
C GLU A 208 5.23 2.87 12.51
N LEU A 209 4.94 3.15 13.77
CA LEU A 209 4.63 4.48 14.27
C LEU A 209 5.90 5.12 14.85
N PRO A 210 5.93 6.46 15.00
CA PRO A 210 7.03 7.12 15.69
C PRO A 210 7.31 6.49 17.06
N ALA A 211 8.58 6.37 17.40
CA ALA A 211 8.97 5.79 18.68
C ALA A 211 8.44 6.62 19.84
N GLU A 212 8.02 5.94 20.91
CA GLU A 212 7.52 6.56 22.13
C GLU A 212 8.44 6.21 23.31
N GLY A 213 8.60 7.16 24.25
CA GLY A 213 9.47 7.00 25.41
C GLY A 213 10.96 7.22 25.12
N GLU A 214 11.78 7.10 26.16
CA GLU A 214 13.22 7.38 26.11
C GLU A 214 14.06 6.24 26.71
N GLY A 215 15.32 6.14 26.28
CA GLY A 215 16.27 5.15 26.80
C GLY A 215 15.76 3.71 26.71
N LYS A 216 15.81 2.97 27.81
CA LYS A 216 15.36 1.56 27.88
C LYS A 216 13.84 1.38 27.80
N SER A 217 13.07 2.47 27.95
CA SER A 217 11.61 2.45 27.83
C SER A 217 11.12 2.73 26.41
N LYS A 218 12.04 3.01 25.47
CA LYS A 218 11.71 3.30 24.08
C LYS A 218 11.02 2.10 23.44
N ILE A 219 9.80 2.32 22.98
CA ILE A 219 9.02 1.36 22.20
C ILE A 219 8.77 1.93 20.81
N VAL A 220 8.70 1.05 19.80
CA VAL A 220 8.29 1.41 18.44
C VAL A 220 6.95 0.71 18.19
N PRO A 221 5.81 1.38 18.41
CA PRO A 221 4.52 0.79 18.14
C PRO A 221 4.38 0.51 16.63
N ARG A 222 3.52 -0.45 16.29
CA ARG A 222 3.17 -0.74 14.91
C ARG A 222 1.76 -0.27 14.63
N PHE A 223 1.45 0.00 13.36
CA PHE A 223 0.08 0.14 12.92
C PHE A 223 -0.31 -1.00 11.97
N VAL A 224 -1.60 -1.30 11.96
CA VAL A 224 -2.23 -2.21 11.01
C VAL A 224 -3.45 -1.51 10.44
N VAL A 225 -3.53 -1.46 9.11
CA VAL A 225 -4.69 -0.96 8.37
C VAL A 225 -5.41 -2.15 7.79
N ASP A 226 -6.60 -2.44 8.31
CA ASP A 226 -7.51 -3.43 7.74
C ASP A 226 -8.44 -2.73 6.76
N VAL A 227 -8.55 -3.28 5.56
CA VAL A 227 -9.41 -2.78 4.49
C VAL A 227 -10.37 -3.91 4.11
N SER A 228 -11.66 -3.63 4.04
CA SER A 228 -12.62 -4.60 3.52
C SER A 228 -13.69 -3.92 2.69
N THR A 229 -14.19 -4.65 1.70
CA THR A 229 -15.38 -4.29 0.95
C THR A 229 -16.53 -5.15 1.44
N SER A 230 -17.75 -4.64 1.34
CA SER A 230 -18.94 -5.44 1.63
C SER A 230 -20.13 -4.91 0.86
N LYS A 231 -20.99 -5.81 0.40
CA LYS A 231 -22.31 -5.43 -0.11
C LYS A 231 -23.26 -5.32 1.07
N VAL A 232 -23.73 -4.11 1.36
CA VAL A 232 -24.74 -3.89 2.40
C VAL A 232 -26.11 -4.10 1.77
N SER A 233 -27.00 -4.85 2.42
CA SER A 233 -28.29 -5.25 1.84
C SER A 233 -29.18 -4.09 1.40
N ARG A 234 -28.99 -2.90 1.97
CA ARG A 234 -29.74 -1.68 1.67
C ARG A 234 -29.04 -0.75 0.70
N ASP A 235 -27.76 -0.97 0.40
CA ASP A 235 -26.99 -0.15 -0.53
C ASP A 235 -26.86 -0.87 -1.88
N PRO A 236 -27.18 -0.21 -3.00
CA PRO A 236 -27.03 -0.80 -4.32
C PRO A 236 -25.55 -1.03 -4.68
N GLU A 237 -24.63 -0.33 -4.01
CA GLU A 237 -23.20 -0.34 -4.28
C GLU A 237 -22.41 -0.98 -3.12
N PRO A 238 -21.31 -1.70 -3.40
CA PRO A 238 -20.35 -2.10 -2.37
C PRO A 238 -19.80 -0.90 -1.59
N VAL A 239 -19.59 -1.12 -0.30
CA VAL A 239 -19.04 -0.14 0.63
C VAL A 239 -17.65 -0.59 1.06
N LEU A 240 -16.70 0.35 1.05
CA LEU A 240 -15.36 0.22 1.56
C LEU A 240 -15.33 0.62 3.04
N SER A 241 -14.81 -0.27 3.88
CA SER A 241 -14.53 -0.04 5.30
C SER A 241 -13.03 -0.08 5.52
N VAL A 242 -12.50 0.91 6.23
CA VAL A 242 -11.09 1.00 6.58
C VAL A 242 -10.96 1.18 8.08
N ARG A 243 -10.09 0.40 8.71
CA ARG A 243 -9.81 0.48 10.15
C ARG A 243 -8.32 0.56 10.35
N VAL A 244 -7.87 1.56 11.11
CA VAL A 244 -6.49 1.66 11.56
C VAL A 244 -6.43 1.20 13.01
N ARG A 245 -5.51 0.29 13.30
CA ARG A 245 -5.23 -0.22 14.64
C ARG A 245 -3.79 0.09 14.99
N ARG A 246 -3.56 0.50 16.23
CA ARG A 246 -2.24 0.50 16.86
C ARG A 246 -2.00 -0.86 17.51
N MET A 247 -0.80 -1.38 17.35
CA MET A 247 -0.31 -2.62 17.97
C MET A 247 0.94 -2.27 18.79
N ASP A 248 0.91 -2.56 20.08
CA ASP A 248 2.10 -2.37 20.91
C ASP A 248 3.02 -3.60 20.81
N PRO A 249 4.34 -3.47 21.00
CA PRO A 249 5.31 -4.55 20.74
C PRO A 249 5.14 -5.82 21.60
N SER A 250 4.24 -5.79 22.59
CA SER A 250 4.04 -6.84 23.60
C SER A 250 2.74 -7.63 23.45
N SER A 251 2.03 -7.51 22.32
CA SER A 251 0.78 -8.24 22.03
C SER A 251 0.97 -9.35 21.01
#